data_AF-A0A2V8BL99-F1
#
_entry.id   AF-A0A2V8BL99-F1
#
_cell.length_a   1.000
_cell.length_b   1.000
_cell.length_c   1.000
_cell.angle_alpha   90.00
_cell.angle_beta   90.00
_cell.angle_gamma   90.00
#
_symmetry.space_group_name_H-M   'P 1'
#
loop_
_entity.id
_entity.type
_entity.pdbx_description
1 polymer ?
#
loop_
_entity_poly.entity_id
_entity_poly.type
_entity_poly.pdbx_seq_one_letter_code
_entity_poly.pdbx_strand_id
1 'polypeptide(L)' 'MFFRGQLVGKYKILSTIGSGGFGTVYLARDTWIDKHVALKVPHRQSVDFGELLREPRLLAALGHPNIVTILTAEKQE' A
#
# COMPACT_ATOMS: atom_id res chain seq x y z
N MET A 1 -4.13 11.48 5.31
CA MET A 1 -3.09 10.86 6.16
C MET A 1 -3.81 9.97 7.17
N PHE A 2 -3.27 8.80 7.47
CA PHE A 2 -3.86 7.89 8.46
C PHE A 2 -3.12 7.97 9.79
N PHE A 3 -3.82 7.67 10.89
CA PHE A 3 -3.27 7.71 12.24
C PHE A 3 -3.12 6.30 12.83
N ARG A 4 -2.21 6.15 13.81
CA ARG A 4 -1.99 4.88 14.50
C ARG A 4 -3.29 4.36 15.12
N GLY A 5 -3.59 3.09 14.89
CA GLY A 5 -4.81 2.43 15.35
C GLY A 5 -5.98 2.51 14.38
N GLN A 6 -5.94 3.41 13.39
CA GLN A 6 -6.97 3.52 12.35
C GLN A 6 -7.07 2.21 11.54
N LEU A 7 -8.30 1.79 11.23
CA LEU A 7 -8.58 0.72 10.29
C LEU A 7 -8.83 1.28 8.89
N VAL A 8 -8.18 0.68 7.90
CA VAL A 8 -8.34 0.97 6.47
C VAL A 8 -8.59 -0.37 5.79
N GLY A 9 -9.85 -0.67 5.48
CA GLY A 9 -10.24 -2.03 5.12
C GLY A 9 -9.82 -3.02 6.22
N LYS A 10 -9.07 -4.05 5.84
CA LYS A 10 -8.49 -5.05 6.76
C LYS A 10 -7.16 -4.64 7.41
N TYR A 11 -6.64 -3.45 7.12
CA TYR A 11 -5.33 -3.02 7.60
C TYR A 11 -5.47 -2.11 8.82
N LYS A 12 -4.86 -2.52 9.94
CA LYS A 12 -4.69 -1.65 11.11
C LYS A 12 -3.37 -0.90 11.01
N ILE A 13 -3.42 0.43 10.95
CA ILE A 13 -2.23 1.28 10.84
C ILE A 13 -1.45 1.24 12.17
N LEU A 14 -0.15 0.98 12.10
CA LEU A 14 0.74 0.94 13.27
C LEU A 14 1.62 2.19 13.35
N SER A 15 2.18 2.63 12.22
CA SER A 15 2.96 3.85 12.13
C SER A 15 3.14 4.28 10.67
N THR A 16 3.48 5.55 10.45
CA THR A 16 4.02 6.01 9.17
C THR A 16 5.50 5.63 9.10
N ILE A 17 5.94 5.03 7.99
CA ILE A 17 7.34 4.62 7.80
C ILE A 17 8.03 5.37 6.67
N GLY A 18 7.29 6.09 5.83
CA GLY A 18 7.85 6.96 4.81
C GLY A 18 6.81 7.81 4.11
N SER A 19 7.21 8.96 3.58
CA SER A 19 6.37 9.79 2.73
C SER A 19 7.23 10.44 1.65
N GLY A 20 6.77 10.40 0.41
CA GLY A 20 7.45 10.99 -0.74
C GLY A 20 6.45 11.52 -1.76
N GLY A 21 6.92 11.89 -2.96
CA GLY A 21 6.08 12.56 -3.96
C GLY A 21 4.90 11.73 -4.50
N PHE A 22 4.98 10.40 -4.44
CA PHE A 22 3.95 9.51 -4.99
C PHE A 22 2.96 8.99 -3.95
N GLY A 23 3.20 9.23 -2.65
CA GLY A 23 2.37 8.66 -1.61
C GLY A 23 3.05 8.56 -0.26
N THR A 24 2.29 8.07 0.70
CA THR A 24 2.73 7.80 2.07
C THR A 24 2.65 6.30 2.32
N VAL A 25 3.71 5.75 2.93
CA VAL A 25 3.82 4.33 3.28
C VAL A 25 3.65 4.17 4.78
N TYR A 26 2.78 3.26 5.17
CA TYR A 26 2.49 2.93 6.55
C TYR A 26 2.93 1.50 6.86
N LEU A 27 3.49 1.28 8.04
CA LEU A 27 3.50 -0.05 8.64
C LEU A 27 2.07 -0.33 9.11
N ALA A 28 1.50 -1.43 8.65
CA ALA A 28 0.18 -1.88 9.04
C ALA A 28 0.20 -3.37 9.39
N ARG A 29 -0.83 -3.81 10.12
CA ARG A 29 -1.14 -5.23 10.33
C ARG A 29 -2.36 -5.57 9.48
N ASP A 30 -2.21 -6.49 8.53
CA ASP A 30 -3.36 -7.16 7.92
C ASP A 30 -4.01 -8.02 9.02
N THR A 31 -5.22 -7.64 9.43
CA THR A 31 -5.92 -8.27 10.56
C THR A 31 -6.51 -9.63 10.22
N TRP A 32 -6.60 -9.98 8.94
CA TRP A 32 -7.19 -11.25 8.51
C TRP A 32 -6.18 -12.39 8.56
N ILE A 33 -4.93 -12.11 8.15
CA ILE A 33 -3.86 -13.13 8.11
C ILE A 33 -2.77 -12.90 9.17
N ASP A 34 -2.98 -11.93 10.05
CA ASP A 34 -2.06 -11.56 11.12
C ASP A 34 -0.62 -11.30 10.65
N LYS A 35 -0.48 -10.43 9.64
CA LYS A 35 0.82 -10.15 9.02
C LYS A 35 1.12 -8.66 8.98
N HIS A 36 2.35 -8.29 9.34
CA HIS A 36 2.85 -6.93 9.12
C HIS A 36 3.11 -6.69 7.63
N VAL A 37 2.62 -5.56 7.12
CA VAL A 37 2.72 -5.16 5.71
C VAL A 37 3.08 -3.69 5.59
N ALA A 38 3.76 -3.33 4.50
CA ALA A 38 3.91 -1.95 4.08
C ALA A 38 2.71 -1.57 3.19
N LEU A 39 1.85 -0.66 3.67
CA LEU A 39 0.70 -0.15 2.94
C LEU A 39 1.07 1.20 2.30
N LYS A 40 1.27 1.21 0.98
CA LYS A 40 1.48 2.44 0.21
C LYS A 40 0.13 3.03 -0.20
N VAL A 41 -0.10 4.27 0.21
CA VAL A 41 -1.32 5.03 -0.10
C VAL A 41 -0.91 6.19 -1.01
N PRO A 42 -1.30 6.18 -2.30
CA PRO A 42 -1.01 7.27 -3.21
C PRO A 42 -1.58 8.60 -2.71
N HIS A 43 -0.87 9.70 -2.96
CA HIS A 43 -1.48 11.02 -2.75
C HIS A 43 -2.62 11.22 -3.75
N ARG A 44 -3.59 12.06 -3.39
CA ARG A 44 -4.72 12.37 -4.26
C ARG A 44 -4.19 13.22 -5.42
N GLN A 45 -3.85 12.57 -6.52
CA GLN A 45 -3.37 13.20 -7.74
C GLN A 45 -4.47 13.13 -8.81
N SER A 46 -4.51 14.08 -9.75
CA SER A 46 -5.38 14.05 -10.92
C SER A 46 -4.87 13.04 -11.96
N VAL A 47 -4.62 11.81 -11.51
CA VAL A 47 -4.05 10.73 -12.31
C VAL A 47 -5.16 9.73 -12.56
N ASP A 48 -5.27 9.27 -13.81
CA ASP A 48 -6.22 8.24 -14.18
C ASP A 48 -5.97 6.97 -13.35
N PHE A 49 -7.05 6.29 -12.96
CA PHE A 49 -6.96 5.10 -12.13
C PHE A 49 -6.12 3.98 -12.79
N GLY A 50 -6.16 3.88 -14.12
CA GLY A 50 -5.33 2.94 -14.88
C GLY A 50 -3.83 3.22 -14.74
N GLU A 51 -3.43 4.49 -14.76
CA GLU A 51 -2.03 4.89 -14.53
C GLU A 51 -1.60 4.59 -13.09
N LEU A 52 -2.49 4.79 -12.11
CA LEU A 52 -2.23 4.45 -10.71
C LEU A 52 -1.95 2.94 -10.52
N LEU A 53 -2.55 2.09 -11.37
CA LEU A 53 -2.36 0.64 -11.35
C LEU A 53 -1.13 0.17 -12.13
N ARG A 54 -0.43 1.04 -12.86
CA ARG A 54 0.73 0.64 -13.68
C ARG A 54 1.88 0.08 -12.83
N GLU A 55 2.25 0.78 -11.77
CA GLU A 55 3.31 0.36 -10.83
C GLU A 55 3.00 -0.99 -10.15
N PRO A 56 1.84 -1.18 -9.48
CA PRO A 56 1.55 -2.46 -8.82
C PRO A 56 1.42 -3.61 -9.81
N ARG A 57 0.92 -3.39 -11.05
CA ARG A 57 0.88 -4.43 -12.09
C ARG A 57 2.28 -4.86 -12.53
N LEU A 58 3.19 -3.91 -12.74
CA LEU A 58 4.57 -4.22 -13.08
C LEU A 58 5.26 -5.02 -11.98
N LEU A 59 5.12 -4.59 -10.71
CA LEU A 59 5.71 -5.31 -9.58
C LEU A 59 5.09 -6.69 -9.37
N ALA A 60 3.78 -6.85 -9.57
CA ALA A 60 3.09 -8.14 -9.44
C ALA A 60 3.54 -9.16 -10.50
N ALA A 61 4.04 -8.71 -11.65
CA ALA A 61 4.60 -9.58 -12.69
C ALA A 61 6.04 -10.06 -12.37
N LEU A 62 6.68 -9.50 -11.34
CA LEU A 62 8.06 -9.84 -10.96
C LEU A 62 8.08 -10.84 -9.81
N GLY A 63 8.81 -11.95 -9.99
CA GLY A 63 9.03 -12.96 -8.97
C GLY A 63 10.52 -13.22 -8.77
N HIS A 64 11.15 -12.49 -7.86
CA HIS A 64 12.59 -12.61 -7.62
C HIS A 64 12.93 -12.33 -6.15
N PRO A 65 13.85 -13.09 -5.51
CA PRO A 65 14.16 -12.95 -4.08
C PRO A 65 14.65 -11.55 -3.67
N ASN A 66 15.24 -10.79 -4.60
CA ASN A 66 15.76 -9.44 -4.37
C ASN A 66 14.82 -8.32 -4.85
N ILE A 67 13.57 -8.63 -5.21
CA ILE A 67 12.57 -7.65 -5.62
C ILE A 67 11.38 -7.76 -4.67
N VAL A 68 10.88 -6.63 -4.19
CA VAL A 68 9.72 -6.60 -3.30
C VAL A 68 8.48 -7.14 -4.01
N THR A 69 7.74 -8.03 -3.35
CA THR A 69 6.52 -8.62 -3.87
C THR A 69 5.29 -7.79 -3.49
N ILE A 70 4.41 -7.52 -4.46
CA ILE A 70 3.07 -6.99 -4.18
C ILE A 70 2.17 -8.12 -3.67
N LEU A 71 1.59 -7.92 -2.48
CA LEU A 71 0.62 -8.87 -1.91
C LEU A 71 -0.78 -8.66 -2.47
N THR A 72 -1.20 -7.40 -2.59
CA THR A 72 -2.52 -7.01 -3.12
C THR A 72 -2.52 -5.52 -3.46
N ALA A 73 -3.50 -5.10 -4.27
CA ALA A 73 -3.83 -3.71 -4.53
C ALA A 73 -5.35 -3.55 -4.39
N GLU A 74 -5.78 -2.64 -3.52
CA GLU A 74 -7.19 -2.45 -3.20
C GLU A 74 -7.60 -1.00 -3.50
N LYS A 75 -8.80 -0.82 -4.05
CA LYS A 75 -9.42 0.49 -4.21
C LYS A 75 -10.39 0.68 -3.06
N GLN A 76 -10.23 1.79 -2.33
CA GLN A 76 -11.23 2.23 -1.37
C GLN A 76 -12.35 2.95 -2.14
N GLU A 77 -13.58 2.45 -2.02
CA GLU A 77 -14.79 3.16 -2.48
C GLU A 77 -15.16 4.30 -1.53
#